data_AF-A0A9W9U8C8-F1
#
_entry.id   AF-A0A9W9U8C8-F1
#
_cell.length_a   1.000
_cell.length_b   1.000
_cell.length_c   1.000
_cell.angle_alpha   90.00
_cell.angle_beta   90.00
_cell.angle_gamma   90.00
#
_symmetry.space_group_name_H-M   'P 1'
#
loop_
_entity.id
_entity.type
_entity.pdbx_description
1 polymer ?
#
loop_
_entity_poly.entity_id
_entity_poly.type
_entity_poly.pdbx_seq_one_letter_code
_entity_poly.pdbx_strand_id
1 'polypeptide(L)'
;MANNQPESTPPEGLWVLDDTGNNLRYVSEEELNRTAKEVTDDFVPIKPSADDIGRYFFTLTPAQKKMQEELRDLDWNDAAIHNILTILEDVQRYNRERLHQKGCTEDEIQRLDALANENGIDFSHLRRGLANSGEEDYQMQLYLLEEVKRRRVVMLGEEGQ
;
A
#
# COMPACT_ATOMS: atom_id res chain seq x y z
N MET A 1 -22.63 25.65 38.85
CA MET A 1 -22.93 24.27 38.40
C MET A 1 -22.26 24.11 37.05
N ALA A 2 -21.35 23.15 36.91
CA ALA A 2 -20.50 22.98 35.74
C ALA A 2 -21.30 22.40 34.57
N ASN A 3 -21.18 23.03 33.40
CA ASN A 3 -21.79 22.60 32.15
C ASN A 3 -20.82 21.58 31.50
N ASN A 4 -21.05 20.29 31.73
CA ASN A 4 -20.32 19.21 31.05
C ASN A 4 -20.91 19.03 29.65
N GLN A 5 -20.43 19.82 28.69
CA GLN A 5 -20.57 19.51 27.28
C GLN A 5 -19.36 18.66 26.91
N PRO A 6 -19.51 17.42 26.40
CA PRO A 6 -18.37 16.71 25.85
C PRO A 6 -17.90 17.51 24.63
N GLU A 7 -16.68 18.04 24.69
CA GLU A 7 -15.95 18.52 23.53
C GLU A 7 -15.73 17.29 22.63
N SER A 8 -16.69 17.05 21.74
CA SER A 8 -16.48 16.16 20.61
C SER A 8 -15.53 16.89 19.67
N THR A 9 -14.22 16.72 19.89
CA THR A 9 -13.22 16.97 18.86
C THR A 9 -13.73 16.27 17.59
N PRO A 10 -13.87 16.96 16.45
CA PRO A 10 -14.26 16.28 15.22
C PRO A 10 -13.25 15.15 14.97
N PRO A 11 -13.70 13.94 14.57
CA PRO A 11 -12.79 12.85 14.29
C PRO A 11 -11.77 13.34 13.25
N GLU A 12 -10.49 13.28 13.60
CA GLU A 12 -9.40 13.74 12.73
C GLU A 12 -9.50 13.05 11.35
N GLY A 13 -9.27 13.81 10.29
CA GLY A 13 -9.44 13.33 8.92
C GLY A 13 -8.96 14.34 7.89
N LEU A 14 -8.80 13.87 6.65
CA LEU A 14 -8.21 14.62 5.56
C LEU A 14 -9.18 14.79 4.41
N TRP A 15 -9.03 15.92 3.70
CA TRP A 15 -9.64 16.11 2.39
C TRP A 15 -8.65 15.63 1.33
N VAL A 16 -8.95 14.47 0.75
CA VAL A 16 -8.11 13.76 -0.21
C VAL A 16 -8.72 13.87 -1.59
N LEU A 17 -7.91 13.98 -2.65
CA LEU A 17 -8.45 13.86 -4.00
C LEU A 17 -9.05 12.46 -4.21
N ASP A 18 -10.26 12.40 -4.75
CA ASP A 18 -10.90 11.14 -5.12
C ASP A 18 -10.17 10.45 -6.29
N ASP A 19 -10.55 9.21 -6.61
CA ASP A 19 -9.91 8.41 -7.66
C ASP A 19 -10.02 9.06 -9.06
N THR A 20 -10.80 10.14 -9.21
CA THR A 20 -10.89 10.92 -10.46
C THR A 20 -9.92 12.09 -10.50
N GLY A 21 -9.29 12.46 -9.38
CA GLY A 21 -8.39 13.59 -9.24
C GLY A 21 -9.08 14.96 -9.33
N ASN A 22 -10.42 15.01 -9.34
CA ASN A 22 -11.19 16.24 -9.57
C ASN A 22 -11.96 16.72 -8.35
N ASN A 23 -12.25 15.86 -7.37
CA ASN A 23 -13.00 16.24 -6.18
C ASN A 23 -12.23 15.89 -4.92
N LEU A 24 -12.42 16.70 -3.88
CA LEU A 24 -11.93 16.39 -2.54
C LEU A 24 -12.98 15.56 -1.79
N ARG A 25 -12.55 14.40 -1.30
CA ARG A 25 -13.30 13.49 -0.43
C ARG A 25 -12.73 13.56 0.97
N TYR A 26 -13.60 13.73 1.97
CA TYR A 26 -13.19 13.57 3.36
C TYR A 26 -12.95 12.10 3.67
N VAL A 27 -11.77 11.79 4.20
CA VAL A 27 -11.37 10.45 4.67
C VAL A 27 -11.00 10.59 6.14
N SER A 28 -11.73 9.91 7.02
CA SER A 28 -11.42 9.94 8.45
C SER A 28 -10.15 9.13 8.74
N GLU A 29 -9.48 9.42 9.85
CA GLU A 29 -8.33 8.62 10.29
C GLU A 29 -8.71 7.14 10.50
N GLU A 30 -9.91 6.85 11.00
CA GLU A 30 -10.43 5.48 11.09
C GLU A 30 -10.59 4.80 9.72
N GLU A 31 -10.87 5.58 8.68
CA GLU A 31 -10.97 5.08 7.32
C GLU A 31 -9.59 4.89 6.69
N LEU A 32 -8.65 5.82 6.93
CA LEU A 32 -7.24 5.67 6.55
C LEU A 32 -6.60 4.43 7.20
N ASN A 33 -6.83 4.23 8.50
CA ASN A 33 -6.33 3.06 9.22
C ASN A 33 -7.06 1.76 8.81
N ARG A 34 -8.31 1.83 8.34
CA ARG A 34 -9.01 0.67 7.75
C ARG A 34 -8.56 0.33 6.34
N THR A 35 -8.18 1.33 5.54
CA THR A 35 -7.78 1.14 4.13
C THR A 35 -6.30 0.85 3.98
N ALA A 36 -5.46 1.33 4.89
CA ALA A 36 -4.14 0.76 5.09
C ALA A 36 -4.35 -0.67 5.55
N LYS A 37 -4.30 -1.63 4.62
CA LYS A 37 -4.23 -3.05 4.97
C LYS A 37 -3.03 -3.20 5.89
N GLU A 38 -3.29 -3.39 7.19
CA GLU A 38 -2.26 -3.90 8.07
C GLU A 38 -1.90 -5.27 7.51
N VAL A 39 -0.69 -5.36 6.93
CA VAL A 39 -0.10 -6.64 6.59
C VAL A 39 0.30 -7.25 7.93
N THR A 40 -0.65 -7.95 8.55
CA THR A 40 -0.45 -8.73 9.77
C THR A 40 -0.14 -10.19 9.40
N ASP A 41 0.32 -10.97 10.37
CA ASP A 41 0.52 -12.42 10.19
C ASP A 41 -0.78 -13.15 9.72
N ASP A 42 -1.94 -12.55 9.97
CA ASP A 42 -3.26 -13.04 9.56
C ASP A 42 -3.72 -12.53 8.18
N PHE A 43 -2.84 -11.89 7.39
CA PHE A 43 -3.19 -11.35 6.08
C PHE A 43 -3.65 -12.46 5.13
N VAL A 44 -4.94 -12.47 4.78
CA VAL A 44 -5.50 -13.40 3.79
C VAL A 44 -5.54 -12.72 2.41
N PRO A 45 -4.84 -13.25 1.40
CA PRO A 45 -4.91 -12.73 0.03
C PRO A 45 -6.35 -12.76 -0.48
N ILE A 46 -6.78 -11.68 -1.13
CA ILE A 46 -8.09 -11.64 -1.79
C ILE A 46 -8.03 -12.61 -2.97
N LYS A 47 -9.15 -13.27 -3.29
CA LYS A 47 -9.30 -14.02 -4.55
C LYS A 47 -10.03 -13.14 -5.57
N PRO A 48 -9.33 -12.23 -6.29
CA PRO A 48 -9.97 -11.42 -7.32
C PRO A 48 -10.48 -12.29 -8.47
N SER A 49 -11.52 -11.84 -9.15
CA SER A 49 -11.98 -12.51 -10.38
C SER A 49 -10.98 -12.29 -11.51
N ALA A 50 -10.96 -13.18 -12.51
CA ALA A 50 -10.07 -13.03 -13.67
C ALA A 50 -10.31 -11.71 -14.43
N ASP A 51 -11.56 -11.25 -14.51
CA ASP A 51 -11.93 -10.00 -15.14
C ASP A 51 -11.42 -8.77 -14.36
N ASP A 52 -11.44 -8.84 -13.03
CA ASP A 52 -10.89 -7.79 -12.17
C ASP A 52 -9.37 -7.68 -12.33
N ILE A 53 -8.69 -8.82 -12.34
CA ILE A 53 -7.24 -8.85 -12.57
C ILE A 53 -6.89 -8.27 -13.94
N GLY A 54 -7.60 -8.70 -14.99
CA GLY A 54 -7.38 -8.21 -16.34
C GLY A 54 -7.58 -6.70 -16.48
N ARG A 55 -8.63 -6.16 -15.85
CA ARG A 55 -8.89 -4.70 -15.82
C ARG A 55 -7.79 -3.95 -15.08
N TYR A 56 -7.41 -4.43 -13.90
CA TYR A 56 -6.34 -3.83 -13.11
C TYR A 56 -4.99 -3.84 -13.83
N PHE A 57 -4.63 -4.96 -14.46
CA PHE A 57 -3.39 -5.09 -15.21
C PHE A 57 -3.33 -4.17 -16.43
N PHE A 58 -4.47 -3.83 -17.02
CA PHE A 58 -4.53 -2.86 -18.11
C PHE A 58 -4.21 -1.42 -17.66
N THR A 59 -4.50 -1.09 -16.40
CA THR A 59 -4.31 0.25 -15.83
C THR A 59 -2.96 0.47 -15.15
N LEU A 60 -2.09 -0.55 -15.10
CA LEU A 60 -0.80 -0.44 -14.43
C LEU A 60 0.08 0.67 -15.01
N THR A 61 0.71 1.41 -14.11
CA THR A 61 1.79 2.35 -14.45
C THR A 61 3.00 1.60 -15.01
N PRO A 62 3.92 2.26 -15.75
CA PRO A 62 5.13 1.62 -16.25
C PRO A 62 5.98 0.92 -15.17
N ALA A 63 6.08 1.52 -13.97
CA ALA A 63 6.79 0.92 -12.85
C ALA A 63 6.11 -0.36 -12.35
N GLN A 64 4.78 -0.37 -12.25
CA GLN A 64 4.04 -1.56 -11.83
C GLN A 64 4.04 -2.66 -12.88
N LYS A 65 4.06 -2.31 -14.18
CA LYS A 65 4.26 -3.29 -15.26
C LYS A 65 5.61 -3.99 -15.14
N LYS A 66 6.68 -3.23 -14.85
CA LYS A 66 7.99 -3.81 -14.57
C LYS A 66 7.94 -4.80 -13.39
N MET A 67 7.30 -4.41 -12.28
CA MET A 67 7.11 -5.32 -11.13
C MET A 67 6.29 -6.56 -11.49
N GLN A 68 5.22 -6.40 -12.27
CA GLN A 68 4.40 -7.52 -12.77
C GLN A 68 5.24 -8.49 -13.61
N GLU A 69 6.07 -7.99 -14.51
CA GLU A 69 6.95 -8.80 -15.36
C GLU A 69 7.97 -9.57 -14.51
N GLU A 70 8.64 -8.91 -13.58
CA GLU A 70 9.60 -9.56 -12.68
C GLU A 70 8.96 -10.64 -11.80
N LEU A 71 7.75 -10.39 -11.28
CA LEU A 71 7.02 -11.40 -10.51
C LEU A 71 6.56 -12.57 -11.39
N ARG A 72 6.19 -12.33 -12.65
CA ARG A 72 5.87 -13.40 -13.61
C ARG A 72 7.10 -14.26 -13.95
N ASP A 73 8.27 -13.65 -14.09
CA ASP A 73 9.53 -14.37 -14.31
C ASP A 73 9.92 -15.27 -13.11
N LEU A 74 9.35 -14.99 -11.94
CA LEU A 74 9.49 -15.77 -10.71
C LEU A 74 8.35 -16.79 -10.51
N ASP A 75 7.56 -17.05 -11.55
CA ASP A 75 6.44 -18.00 -11.59
C ASP A 75 5.25 -17.64 -10.66
N TRP A 76 5.08 -16.35 -10.33
CA TRP A 76 3.90 -15.90 -9.60
C TRP A 76 2.65 -15.90 -10.50
N ASN A 77 1.52 -16.30 -9.94
CA ASN A 77 0.25 -16.26 -10.66
C ASN A 77 -0.38 -14.86 -10.60
N ASP A 78 -1.22 -14.57 -11.59
CA ASP A 78 -1.84 -13.25 -11.77
C ASP A 78 -2.65 -12.77 -10.55
N ALA A 79 -3.29 -13.69 -9.80
CA ALA A 79 -4.03 -13.33 -8.59
C ALA A 79 -3.11 -12.86 -7.44
N ALA A 80 -1.99 -13.55 -7.26
CA ALA A 80 -1.00 -13.17 -6.25
C ALA A 80 -0.29 -11.87 -6.62
N ILE A 81 0.06 -11.69 -7.90
CA ILE A 81 0.63 -10.44 -8.41
C ILE A 81 -0.33 -9.27 -8.19
N HIS A 82 -1.62 -9.45 -8.51
CA HIS A 82 -2.65 -8.45 -8.23
C HIS A 82 -2.68 -8.07 -6.75
N ASN A 83 -2.67 -9.05 -5.83
CA ASN A 83 -2.67 -8.77 -4.40
C ASN A 83 -1.44 -7.98 -3.96
N ILE A 84 -0.24 -8.37 -4.41
CA ILE A 84 1.01 -7.68 -4.07
C ILE A 84 0.93 -6.21 -4.52
N LEU A 85 0.59 -5.97 -5.80
CA LEU A 85 0.57 -4.63 -6.35
C LEU A 85 -0.49 -3.73 -5.69
N THR A 86 -1.68 -4.26 -5.42
CA THR A 86 -2.74 -3.49 -4.73
C THR A 86 -2.38 -3.15 -3.28
N ILE A 87 -1.70 -4.05 -2.55
CA ILE A 87 -1.21 -3.75 -1.20
C ILE A 87 -0.17 -2.63 -1.23
N LEU A 88 0.78 -2.69 -2.17
CA LEU A 88 1.80 -1.65 -2.30
C LEU A 88 1.19 -0.29 -2.67
N GLU A 89 0.16 -0.27 -3.50
CA GLU A 89 -0.62 0.94 -3.79
C GLU A 89 -1.34 1.48 -2.55
N ASP A 90 -1.98 0.62 -1.77
CA ASP A 90 -2.69 1.00 -0.55
C ASP A 90 -1.72 1.63 0.47
N VAL A 91 -0.54 1.02 0.65
CA VAL A 91 0.55 1.54 1.52
C VAL A 91 1.07 2.88 1.01
N GLN A 92 1.27 3.00 -0.30
CA GLN A 92 1.72 4.26 -0.91
C GLN A 92 0.72 5.39 -0.65
N ARG A 93 -0.57 5.11 -0.87
CA ARG A 93 -1.66 6.05 -0.61
C ARG A 93 -1.66 6.48 0.84
N TYR A 94 -1.59 5.54 1.78
CA TYR A 94 -1.52 5.84 3.20
C TYR A 94 -0.34 6.77 3.56
N ASN A 95 0.86 6.48 3.06
CA ASN A 95 2.04 7.30 3.35
C ASN A 95 1.90 8.72 2.79
N ARG A 96 1.36 8.88 1.58
CA ARG A 96 1.08 10.20 0.99
C ARG A 96 0.10 11.00 1.85
N GLU A 97 -0.98 10.38 2.30
CA GLU A 97 -1.95 11.02 3.20
C GLU A 97 -1.32 11.44 4.54
N ARG A 98 -0.51 10.57 5.15
CA ARG A 98 0.22 10.92 6.38
C ARG A 98 1.19 12.09 6.17
N LEU A 99 1.83 12.21 5.00
CA LEU A 99 2.69 13.36 4.70
C LEU A 99 1.89 14.66 4.51
N HIS A 100 0.72 14.60 3.88
CA HIS A 100 -0.18 15.74 3.83
C HIS A 100 -0.60 16.20 5.24
N GLN A 101 -0.88 15.28 6.17
CA GLN A 101 -1.16 15.62 7.58
C GLN A 101 0.02 16.33 8.26
N LYS A 102 1.24 15.93 7.93
CA LYS A 102 2.47 16.55 8.45
C LYS A 102 2.79 17.90 7.80
N GLY A 103 1.98 18.36 6.84
CA GLY A 103 2.16 19.63 6.15
C GLY A 103 3.21 19.62 5.05
N CYS A 104 3.61 18.44 4.57
CA CYS A 104 4.53 18.32 3.43
C CYS A 104 3.88 18.80 2.13
N THR A 105 4.69 19.40 1.27
CA THR A 105 4.26 19.88 -0.05
C THR A 105 4.16 18.73 -1.05
N GLU A 106 3.40 18.91 -2.14
CA GLU A 106 3.27 17.91 -3.19
C GLU A 106 4.62 17.56 -3.84
N ASP A 107 5.50 18.56 -4.03
CA ASP A 107 6.85 18.35 -4.56
C ASP A 107 7.71 17.47 -3.63
N GLU A 108 7.61 17.67 -2.32
CA GLU A 108 8.30 16.86 -1.31
C GLU A 108 7.76 15.42 -1.29
N ILE A 109 6.43 15.27 -1.32
CA ILE A 109 5.77 13.97 -1.38
C ILE A 109 6.18 13.22 -2.65
N GLN A 110 6.15 13.87 -3.81
CA GLN A 110 6.53 13.25 -5.07
C GLN A 110 8.00 12.83 -5.09
N ARG A 111 8.89 13.59 -4.45
CA ARG A 111 10.30 13.22 -4.29
C ARG A 111 10.46 12.00 -3.38
N LEU A 112 9.74 11.94 -2.27
CA LEU A 112 9.77 10.80 -1.33
C LEU A 112 9.16 9.54 -1.97
N ASP A 113 8.08 9.69 -2.73
CA ASP A 113 7.48 8.64 -3.55
C ASP A 113 8.48 8.07 -4.56
N ALA A 114 9.17 8.94 -5.30
CA ALA A 114 10.19 8.53 -6.26
C ALA A 114 11.31 7.75 -5.57
N LEU A 115 11.81 8.26 -4.44
CA LEU A 115 12.87 7.61 -3.65
C LEU A 115 12.43 6.26 -3.08
N ALA A 116 11.18 6.17 -2.62
CA ALA A 116 10.58 4.92 -2.14
C ALA A 116 10.51 3.89 -3.27
N ASN A 117 10.19 4.30 -4.50
CA ASN A 117 10.10 3.39 -5.66
C ASN A 117 11.46 3.11 -6.34
N GLU A 118 12.49 3.94 -6.15
CA GLU A 118 13.81 3.79 -6.77
C GLU A 118 14.65 2.67 -6.11
N ASN A 119 14.44 2.42 -4.81
CA ASN A 119 15.19 1.41 -4.03
C ASN A 119 14.37 0.17 -3.66
N GLY A 120 13.08 0.13 -3.97
CA GLY A 120 12.31 -1.10 -3.94
C GLY A 120 12.55 -1.85 -5.25
N ILE A 121 12.17 -3.13 -5.30
CA ILE A 121 12.25 -4.01 -6.49
C ILE A 121 13.53 -4.85 -6.52
N ASP A 122 13.70 -5.70 -5.51
CA ASP A 122 14.40 -6.97 -5.70
C ASP A 122 13.47 -8.10 -5.26
N PHE A 123 12.75 -8.67 -6.23
CA PHE A 123 11.90 -9.83 -5.99
C PHE A 123 12.67 -11.16 -6.09
N SER A 124 13.98 -11.16 -6.35
CA SER A 124 14.74 -12.39 -6.63
C SER A 124 14.67 -13.44 -5.52
N HIS A 125 14.42 -13.01 -4.28
CA HIS A 125 14.27 -13.87 -3.11
C HIS A 125 12.87 -14.51 -2.99
N LEU A 126 11.90 -14.09 -3.81
CA LEU A 126 10.52 -14.59 -3.84
C LEU A 126 10.28 -15.69 -4.88
N ARG A 127 11.34 -16.35 -5.37
CA ARG A 127 11.19 -17.38 -6.40
C ARG A 127 10.27 -18.51 -5.94
N ARG A 128 9.23 -18.78 -6.72
CA ARG A 128 8.28 -19.87 -6.47
C ARG A 128 8.93 -21.24 -6.73
N GLY A 129 8.62 -22.25 -5.91
CA GLY A 129 9.25 -23.58 -5.99
C GLY A 129 9.60 -24.25 -4.65
N LEU A 130 9.07 -23.75 -3.53
CA LEU A 130 9.18 -24.40 -2.22
C LEU A 130 8.12 -25.49 -2.07
N ALA A 131 8.35 -26.45 -1.18
CA ALA A 131 7.67 -27.76 -1.18
C ALA A 131 6.17 -27.72 -0.84
N ASN A 132 5.62 -26.57 -0.43
CA ASN A 132 4.19 -26.38 -0.14
C ASN A 132 3.72 -24.93 -0.39
N SER A 133 2.41 -24.75 -0.64
CA SER A 133 1.79 -23.45 -0.91
C SER A 133 1.74 -22.50 0.29
N GLY A 134 1.84 -23.02 1.52
CA GLY A 134 1.79 -22.18 2.73
C GLY A 134 3.10 -21.43 2.98
N GLU A 135 4.24 -22.02 2.63
CA GLU A 135 5.55 -21.36 2.66
C GLU A 135 5.64 -20.21 1.66
N GLU A 136 5.01 -20.37 0.49
CA GLU A 136 4.94 -19.31 -0.53
C GLU A 136 4.14 -18.10 -0.03
N ASP A 137 2.96 -18.34 0.57
CA ASP A 137 2.14 -17.29 1.15
C ASP A 137 2.84 -16.59 2.32
N TYR A 138 3.53 -17.35 3.18
CA TYR A 138 4.29 -16.80 4.30
C TYR A 138 5.47 -15.93 3.86
N GLN A 139 6.24 -16.37 2.85
CA GLN A 139 7.33 -15.57 2.31
C GLN A 139 6.84 -14.27 1.65
N MET A 140 5.70 -14.33 0.97
CA MET A 140 5.04 -13.14 0.43
C MET A 140 4.66 -12.15 1.54
N GLN A 141 4.07 -12.63 2.63
CA GLN A 141 3.70 -11.80 3.78
C GLN A 141 4.93 -11.13 4.40
N LEU A 142 6.00 -11.88 4.62
CA LEU A 142 7.26 -11.34 5.15
C LEU A 142 7.84 -10.25 4.24
N TYR A 143 7.85 -10.48 2.93
CA TYR A 143 8.31 -9.47 1.98
C TYR A 143 7.46 -8.20 2.01
N LEU A 144 6.13 -8.36 1.97
CA LEU A 144 5.21 -7.23 2.02
C LEU A 144 5.41 -6.43 3.31
N LEU A 145 5.60 -7.11 4.44
CA LEU A 145 5.87 -6.46 5.73
C LEU A 145 7.16 -5.64 5.69
N GLU A 146 8.26 -6.20 5.18
CA GLU A 146 9.54 -5.50 5.08
C GLU A 146 9.49 -4.33 4.08
N GLU A 147 8.80 -4.49 2.96
CA GLU A 147 8.62 -3.44 1.96
C GLU A 147 7.73 -2.30 2.49
N VAL A 148 6.67 -2.62 3.25
CA VAL A 148 5.84 -1.63 3.96
C VAL A 148 6.70 -0.83 4.94
N LYS A 149 7.50 -1.51 5.77
CA LYS A 149 8.41 -0.85 6.73
C LYS A 149 9.40 0.05 6.02
N ARG A 150 10.05 -0.44 4.96
CA ARG A 150 11.01 0.33 4.17
C ARG A 150 10.37 1.59 3.61
N ARG A 151 9.18 1.50 3.00
CA ARG A 151 8.46 2.66 2.46
C ARG A 151 8.09 3.66 3.55
N ARG A 152 7.63 3.19 4.71
CA ARG A 152 7.34 4.06 5.86
C ARG A 152 8.59 4.78 6.37
N VAL A 153 9.73 4.08 6.48
CA VAL A 153 11.00 4.71 6.87
C VAL A 153 11.41 5.78 5.85
N VAL A 154 11.40 5.44 4.55
CA VAL A 154 11.81 6.36 3.49
C VAL A 154 10.90 7.58 3.40
N MET A 155 9.59 7.39 3.50
CA MET A 155 8.62 8.47 3.30
C MET A 155 8.31 9.22 4.59
N LEU A 156 8.02 8.53 5.69
CA LEU A 156 7.53 9.11 6.93
C LEU A 156 8.61 9.34 7.98
N GLY A 157 9.79 8.73 7.81
CA GLY A 157 10.85 8.72 8.84
C GLY A 157 10.49 7.90 10.08
N GLU A 158 9.48 7.02 9.98
CA GLU A 158 9.00 6.18 11.07
C GLU A 158 9.67 4.80 10.97
N GLU A 159 10.51 4.46 11.95
CA GLU A 159 10.96 3.08 12.15
C GLU A 159 9.76 2.25 12.59
N GLY A 160 9.41 1.22 11.82
CA GLY A 160 8.20 0.42 12.04
C GLY A 160 8.14 -0.14 13.46
N GLN A 161 7.18 0.34 14.25
CA GLN A 161 6.77 -0.28 15.52
C GLN A 161 5.92 -1.52 15.26
#